data_AF-A0A9W3FWI8-F1
#
_entry.id   AF-A0A9W3FWI8-F1
#
_cell.length_a   1.000
_cell.length_b   1.000
_cell.length_c   1.000
_cell.angle_alpha   90.00
_cell.angle_beta   90.00
_cell.angle_gamma   90.00
#
_symmetry.space_group_name_H-M   'P 1'
#
loop_
_entity.id
_entity.type
_entity.pdbx_description
1 polymer ?
#
loop_
_entity_poly.entity_id
_entity_poly.type
_entity_poly.pdbx_seq_one_letter_code
_entity_poly.pdbx_strand_id
1 'polypeptide(L)'
;FKKAGAVCRPAKDECDLPEMCVGNTGLCPDDRFRVNGFPCQNGKGYCLLGMCPTLQEQCTDLWGPGTQVADKSCFRTNEGGSKYGYCRRVNNTHLPCKAKDAMCGKLFCQGGSDSMFWKGDIITFKTCKTFDSEDINQELGMVAKGTKCGDNKVCINAECVDVERAYKSANCSWKCKGHAVCDHELQCQCQEGWMPPDCDGSSARLVFSRLLCCGWGAVPRGCHICGGCHSNAASEHQRKAEQSPEAVKELLSQFT
;
A
#
# COMPACT_ATOMS: atom_id res chain seq x y z
N PHE A 1 19.41 -6.52 23.93
CA PHE A 1 18.77 -6.94 22.67
C PHE A 1 17.27 -7.09 22.90
N LYS A 2 16.42 -6.65 21.97
CA LYS A 2 14.98 -6.96 22.03
C LYS A 2 14.77 -8.46 21.82
N LYS A 3 13.64 -9.02 22.27
CA LYS A 3 13.33 -10.44 22.04
C LYS A 3 13.10 -10.71 20.55
N ALA A 4 13.40 -11.93 20.11
CA ALA A 4 13.05 -12.39 18.77
C ALA A 4 11.54 -12.24 18.53
N GLY A 5 11.12 -11.76 17.37
CA GLY A 5 9.72 -11.52 17.03
C GLY A 5 9.14 -10.20 17.55
N ALA A 6 9.89 -9.39 18.31
CA ALA A 6 9.45 -8.06 18.70
C ALA A 6 9.53 -7.11 17.50
N VAL A 7 8.43 -6.43 17.16
CA VAL A 7 8.41 -5.44 16.07
C VAL A 7 9.39 -4.32 16.35
N CYS A 8 10.26 -4.03 15.38
CA CYS A 8 11.20 -2.92 15.41
C CYS A 8 10.91 -1.85 14.35
N ARG A 9 10.22 -2.19 13.27
CA ARG A 9 9.61 -1.23 12.35
C ARG A 9 8.20 -1.71 11.98
N PRO A 10 7.15 -0.91 12.22
CA PRO A 10 5.80 -1.26 11.81
C PRO A 10 5.64 -1.10 10.29
N ALA A 11 4.72 -1.87 9.70
CA ALA A 11 4.34 -1.67 8.30
C ALA A 11 3.66 -0.31 8.12
N LYS A 12 4.05 0.43 7.07
CA LYS A 12 3.49 1.75 6.73
C LYS A 12 2.13 1.67 6.04
N ASP A 13 1.92 0.62 5.24
CA ASP A 13 0.74 0.39 4.42
C ASP A 13 0.60 -1.11 4.10
N GLU A 14 -0.41 -1.49 3.29
CA GLU A 14 -0.68 -2.89 2.94
C GLU A 14 0.37 -3.54 2.03
N CYS A 15 1.19 -2.74 1.34
CA CYS A 15 2.28 -3.21 0.49
C CYS A 15 3.58 -3.37 1.28
N ASP A 16 3.60 -3.03 2.55
CA ASP A 16 4.76 -3.10 3.43
C ASP A 16 4.65 -4.27 4.43
N LEU A 17 5.77 -4.77 4.93
CA LEU A 17 5.79 -5.79 5.98
C LEU A 17 6.47 -5.22 7.24
N PRO A 18 6.05 -5.60 8.45
CA PRO A 18 6.73 -5.16 9.65
C PRO A 18 8.01 -5.97 9.89
N GLU A 19 9.13 -5.33 10.21
CA GLU A 19 10.34 -6.05 10.63
C GLU A 19 10.30 -6.35 12.12
N MET A 20 10.79 -7.55 12.42
CA MET A 20 10.86 -8.08 13.76
C MET A 20 12.31 -8.35 14.13
N CYS A 21 12.68 -8.02 15.36
CA CYS A 21 14.00 -8.31 15.88
C CYS A 21 14.30 -9.82 15.80
N VAL A 22 15.54 -10.14 15.44
CA VAL A 22 16.07 -11.52 15.44
C VAL A 22 16.48 -12.00 16.83
N GLY A 23 16.73 -11.08 17.77
CA GLY A 23 17.01 -11.37 19.18
C GLY A 23 18.49 -11.55 19.53
N ASN A 24 19.38 -11.61 18.54
CA ASN A 24 20.83 -11.74 18.71
C ASN A 24 21.63 -10.50 18.26
N THR A 25 20.97 -9.48 17.68
CA THR A 25 21.58 -8.21 17.27
C THR A 25 20.81 -7.02 17.84
N GLY A 26 21.46 -5.85 17.90
CA GLY A 26 20.84 -4.59 18.32
C GLY A 26 20.16 -3.82 17.18
N LEU A 27 20.30 -4.30 15.95
CA LEU A 27 19.78 -3.67 14.73
C LEU A 27 18.46 -4.33 14.31
N CYS A 28 17.56 -3.54 13.74
CA CYS A 28 16.40 -4.07 13.04
C CYS A 28 16.88 -4.68 11.70
N PRO A 29 16.27 -5.78 11.21
CA PRO A 29 16.55 -6.28 9.87
C PRO A 29 16.31 -5.22 8.78
N ASP A 30 16.82 -5.50 7.58
CA ASP A 30 16.56 -4.68 6.40
C ASP A 30 15.06 -4.63 6.07
N ASP A 31 14.63 -3.51 5.50
CA ASP A 31 13.24 -3.26 5.11
C ASP A 31 12.74 -4.30 4.11
N ARG A 32 11.64 -4.96 4.47
CA ARG A 32 10.91 -5.93 3.67
C ARG A 32 9.52 -5.40 3.39
N PHE A 33 9.16 -5.45 2.11
CA PHE A 33 7.80 -5.19 1.66
C PHE A 33 7.18 -6.43 0.99
N ARG A 34 5.86 -6.39 0.79
CA ARG A 34 5.10 -7.45 0.11
C ARG A 34 5.69 -7.73 -1.26
N VAL A 35 5.53 -8.98 -1.69
CA VAL A 35 5.87 -9.39 -3.04
C VAL A 35 5.21 -8.51 -4.10
N ASN A 36 5.98 -8.16 -5.14
CA ASN A 36 5.46 -7.41 -6.28
C ASN A 36 4.26 -8.15 -6.91
N GLY A 37 3.21 -7.41 -7.24
CA GLY A 37 1.97 -7.98 -7.78
C GLY A 37 0.92 -8.33 -6.72
N PHE A 38 1.19 -8.16 -5.43
CA PHE A 38 0.18 -8.32 -4.40
C PHE A 38 -0.93 -7.26 -4.56
N PRO A 39 -2.23 -7.61 -4.60
CA PRO A 39 -3.30 -6.62 -4.76
C PRO A 39 -3.34 -5.62 -3.60
N CYS A 40 -3.59 -4.36 -3.91
CA CYS A 40 -3.67 -3.28 -2.93
C CYS A 40 -4.82 -2.31 -3.23
N GLN A 41 -5.19 -1.50 -2.23
CA GLN A 41 -6.27 -0.51 -2.22
C GLN A 41 -7.61 -1.10 -2.65
N ASN A 42 -7.98 -2.24 -2.06
CA ASN A 42 -9.18 -2.99 -2.43
C ASN A 42 -9.20 -3.39 -3.92
N GLY A 43 -8.04 -3.77 -4.47
CA GLY A 43 -7.88 -4.23 -5.84
C GLY A 43 -7.79 -3.13 -6.90
N LYS A 44 -7.61 -1.86 -6.48
CA LYS A 44 -7.36 -0.73 -7.38
C LYS A 44 -5.95 -0.74 -7.97
N GLY A 45 -4.99 -1.36 -7.27
CA GLY A 45 -3.60 -1.44 -7.69
C GLY A 45 -2.95 -2.79 -7.37
N TYR A 46 -1.66 -2.86 -7.68
CA TYR A 46 -0.79 -3.97 -7.33
C TYR A 46 0.51 -3.41 -6.74
N CYS A 47 0.98 -4.03 -5.66
CA CYS A 47 2.20 -3.59 -4.98
C CYS A 47 3.41 -3.66 -5.93
N LEU A 48 4.21 -2.61 -5.94
CA LEU A 48 5.49 -2.54 -6.63
C LEU A 48 6.48 -1.80 -5.72
N LEU A 49 7.56 -2.47 -5.33
CA LEU A 49 8.63 -1.88 -4.52
C LEU A 49 8.10 -1.23 -3.22
N GLY A 50 7.15 -1.90 -2.57
CA GLY A 50 6.53 -1.43 -1.32
C GLY A 50 5.64 -0.20 -1.49
N MET A 51 5.14 0.08 -2.69
CA MET A 51 4.16 1.12 -2.99
C MET A 51 2.96 0.52 -3.74
N CYS A 52 1.81 1.19 -3.70
CA CYS A 52 0.63 0.81 -4.48
C CYS A 52 0.37 1.83 -5.60
N PRO A 53 1.08 1.81 -6.74
CA PRO A 53 0.88 2.81 -7.79
C PRO A 53 -0.53 2.75 -8.40
N THR A 54 -1.25 3.87 -8.31
CA THR A 54 -2.57 4.04 -8.95
C THR A 54 -2.61 5.28 -9.85
N LEU A 55 -3.47 5.24 -10.87
CA LEU A 55 -3.74 6.41 -11.73
C LEU A 55 -4.25 7.61 -10.92
N GLN A 56 -5.06 7.34 -9.88
CA GLN A 56 -5.68 8.38 -9.07
C GLN A 56 -4.66 9.11 -8.20
N GLU A 57 -3.75 8.40 -7.55
CA GLU A 57 -2.65 9.03 -6.80
C GLU A 57 -1.77 9.82 -7.75
N GLN A 58 -1.40 9.25 -8.90
CA GLN A 58 -0.57 9.96 -9.87
C GLN A 58 -1.22 11.25 -10.40
N CYS A 59 -2.54 11.23 -10.63
CA CYS A 59 -3.30 12.45 -10.95
C CYS A 59 -3.29 13.47 -9.80
N THR A 60 -3.42 13.01 -8.56
CA THR A 60 -3.41 13.86 -7.38
C THR A 60 -2.03 14.48 -7.15
N ASP A 61 -0.96 13.72 -7.36
CA ASP A 61 0.42 14.18 -7.23
C ASP A 61 0.78 15.21 -8.30
N LEU A 62 0.26 15.03 -9.52
CA LEU A 62 0.55 15.92 -10.65
C LEU A 62 -0.25 17.22 -10.60
N TRP A 63 -1.54 17.16 -10.25
CA TRP A 63 -2.49 18.27 -10.39
C TRP A 63 -3.03 18.81 -9.07
N GLY A 64 -2.74 18.15 -7.95
CA GLY A 64 -3.22 18.49 -6.62
C GLY A 64 -4.53 17.81 -6.22
N PRO A 65 -5.02 18.11 -4.99
CA PRO A 65 -6.23 17.49 -4.43
C PRO A 65 -7.49 17.84 -5.24
N GLY A 66 -8.46 16.92 -5.23
CA GLY A 66 -9.74 17.07 -5.96
C GLY A 66 -9.69 16.66 -7.44
N THR A 67 -8.51 16.32 -7.95
CA THR A 67 -8.33 15.76 -9.30
C THR A 67 -8.90 14.34 -9.38
N GLN A 68 -9.37 13.93 -10.56
CA GLN A 68 -9.82 12.56 -10.82
C GLN A 68 -9.10 11.96 -12.03
N VAL A 69 -9.03 10.63 -12.09
CA VAL A 69 -8.62 9.93 -13.31
C VAL A 69 -9.62 10.26 -14.42
N ALA A 70 -9.12 10.59 -15.61
CA ALA A 70 -10.01 10.88 -16.73
C ALA A 70 -10.71 9.62 -17.24
N ASP A 71 -11.79 9.84 -17.97
CA ASP A 71 -12.54 8.78 -18.62
C ASP A 71 -11.66 7.95 -19.57
N LYS A 72 -11.96 6.65 -19.73
CA LYS A 72 -11.19 5.74 -20.61
C LYS A 72 -11.12 6.24 -22.05
N SER A 73 -12.07 7.06 -22.47
CA SER A 73 -12.08 7.70 -23.79
C SER A 73 -10.88 8.62 -24.01
N CYS A 74 -10.37 9.28 -22.96
CA CYS A 74 -9.17 10.12 -23.04
C CYS A 74 -7.92 9.30 -23.37
N PHE A 75 -7.77 8.13 -22.75
CA PHE A 75 -6.65 7.23 -22.97
C PHE A 75 -6.59 6.68 -24.41
N ARG A 76 -7.69 6.61 -25.15
CA ARG A 76 -7.69 6.23 -26.58
C ARG A 76 -6.85 7.19 -27.44
N THR A 77 -6.66 8.43 -27.00
CA THR A 77 -5.78 9.41 -27.67
C THR A 77 -4.34 8.90 -27.76
N ASN A 78 -3.93 8.01 -26.86
CA ASN A 78 -2.60 7.41 -26.88
C ASN A 78 -2.31 6.55 -28.11
N GLU A 79 -3.35 6.10 -28.83
CA GLU A 79 -3.21 5.39 -30.10
C GLU A 79 -2.79 6.32 -31.26
N GLY A 80 -2.87 7.64 -31.08
CA GLY A 80 -2.60 8.63 -32.12
C GLY A 80 -1.11 8.91 -32.39
N GLY A 81 -0.22 8.70 -31.42
CA GLY A 81 1.22 8.89 -31.62
C GLY A 81 1.61 10.36 -31.86
N SER A 82 1.14 11.26 -31.01
CA SER A 82 1.43 12.70 -31.09
C SER A 82 1.65 13.26 -29.69
N LYS A 83 2.04 14.53 -29.53
CA LYS A 83 2.16 15.15 -28.20
C LYS A 83 0.90 15.06 -27.32
N TYR A 84 -0.28 14.93 -27.96
CA TYR A 84 -1.57 14.77 -27.28
C TYR A 84 -1.79 13.36 -26.70
N GLY A 85 -1.01 12.37 -27.11
CA GLY A 85 -1.15 10.99 -26.66
C GLY A 85 -0.17 10.04 -27.36
N TYR A 86 0.60 9.29 -26.58
CA TYR A 86 1.59 8.32 -27.05
C TYR A 86 1.98 7.33 -25.94
N CYS A 87 2.70 6.26 -26.30
CA CYS A 87 3.25 5.30 -25.35
C CYS A 87 4.73 5.54 -25.04
N ARG A 88 5.53 5.85 -26.06
CA ARG A 88 6.98 6.05 -25.90
C ARG A 88 7.43 7.24 -26.73
N ARG A 89 8.45 7.94 -26.25
CA ARG A 89 9.14 9.00 -27.01
C ARG A 89 10.57 8.52 -27.29
N VAL A 90 10.93 8.37 -28.56
CA VAL A 90 12.28 7.93 -28.98
C VAL A 90 12.81 8.97 -29.96
N ASN A 91 13.96 9.59 -29.66
CA ASN A 91 14.56 10.64 -30.49
C ASN A 91 13.54 11.73 -30.91
N ASN A 92 12.79 12.24 -29.94
CA ASN A 92 11.71 13.23 -30.14
C ASN A 92 10.52 12.76 -30.99
N THR A 93 10.47 11.50 -31.39
CA THR A 93 9.35 10.90 -32.11
C THR A 93 8.39 10.25 -31.14
N HIS A 94 7.11 10.61 -31.23
CA HIS A 94 6.03 10.06 -30.42
C HIS A 94 5.52 8.75 -31.05
N LEU A 95 5.77 7.63 -30.37
CA LEU A 95 5.32 6.32 -30.81
C LEU A 95 3.90 6.05 -30.28
N PRO A 96 2.93 5.74 -31.17
CA PRO A 96 1.57 5.44 -30.75
C PRO A 96 1.52 4.16 -29.91
N CYS A 97 0.55 4.09 -29.01
CA CYS A 97 0.21 2.86 -28.32
C CYS A 97 -0.53 1.90 -29.25
N LYS A 98 -0.41 0.60 -28.96
CA LYS A 98 -1.43 -0.37 -29.40
C LYS A 98 -2.68 -0.15 -28.55
N ALA A 99 -3.86 -0.46 -29.09
CA ALA A 99 -5.13 -0.25 -28.37
C ALA A 99 -5.16 -0.88 -26.96
N LYS A 100 -4.59 -2.09 -26.80
CA LYS A 100 -4.50 -2.77 -25.49
C LYS A 100 -3.56 -2.08 -24.47
N ASP A 101 -2.64 -1.25 -24.96
CA ASP A 101 -1.60 -0.59 -24.17
C ASP A 101 -1.95 0.89 -23.91
N ALA A 102 -3.09 1.38 -24.42
CA ALA A 102 -3.51 2.78 -24.34
C ALA A 102 -3.60 3.32 -22.90
N MET A 103 -3.88 2.47 -21.91
CA MET A 103 -3.91 2.83 -20.48
C MET A 103 -2.51 2.95 -19.86
N CYS A 104 -1.44 2.69 -20.60
CA CYS A 104 -0.05 2.74 -20.14
C CYS A 104 0.79 3.82 -20.84
N GLY A 105 0.15 4.66 -21.66
CA GLY A 105 0.79 5.79 -22.34
C GLY A 105 0.77 7.07 -21.50
N LYS A 106 0.43 8.21 -22.12
CA LYS A 106 0.15 9.45 -21.38
C LYS A 106 -0.96 9.22 -20.35
N LEU A 107 -0.75 9.80 -19.18
CA LEU A 107 -1.73 9.91 -18.11
C LEU A 107 -2.74 11.00 -18.48
N PHE A 108 -4.02 10.69 -18.28
CA PHE A 108 -5.10 11.66 -18.42
C PHE A 108 -5.88 11.79 -17.10
N CYS A 109 -6.11 13.04 -16.71
CA CYS A 109 -6.81 13.42 -15.50
C CYS A 109 -7.92 14.43 -15.81
N GLN A 110 -8.73 14.74 -14.79
CA GLN A 110 -9.84 15.70 -14.81
C GLN A 110 -9.72 16.65 -13.62
N GLY A 111 -9.86 17.95 -13.85
CA GLY A 111 -9.80 18.98 -12.81
C GLY A 111 -8.38 19.33 -12.35
N GLY A 112 -8.26 19.69 -11.07
CA GLY A 112 -7.00 20.09 -10.45
C GLY A 112 -6.49 21.47 -10.85
N SER A 113 -5.29 21.81 -10.39
CA SER A 113 -4.60 23.09 -10.64
C SER A 113 -4.13 23.22 -12.10
N ASP A 114 -4.21 24.42 -12.66
CA ASP A 114 -3.59 24.79 -13.94
C ASP A 114 -2.19 25.41 -13.75
N SER A 115 -1.69 25.44 -12.52
CA SER A 115 -0.33 25.86 -12.19
C SER A 115 0.52 24.64 -11.84
N MET A 116 1.63 24.46 -12.54
CA MET A 116 2.63 23.42 -12.28
C MET A 116 4.01 24.03 -12.11
N PHE A 117 4.83 23.38 -11.28
CA PHE A 117 6.24 23.73 -11.07
C PHE A 117 7.15 23.25 -12.21
N TRP A 118 6.70 22.26 -12.98
CA TRP A 118 7.47 21.63 -14.06
C TRP A 118 7.34 22.41 -15.38
N LYS A 119 8.40 22.43 -16.18
CA LYS A 119 8.39 23.06 -17.51
C LYS A 119 7.73 22.15 -18.54
N GLY A 120 6.70 22.66 -19.20
CA GLY A 120 5.97 21.93 -20.22
C GLY A 120 4.60 22.53 -20.49
N ASP A 121 3.88 21.90 -21.42
CA ASP A 121 2.55 22.33 -21.85
C ASP A 121 1.45 21.59 -21.10
N ILE A 122 0.47 22.34 -20.60
CA ILE A 122 -0.81 21.78 -20.16
C ILE A 122 -1.68 21.58 -21.38
N ILE A 123 -2.05 20.35 -21.66
CA ILE A 123 -2.92 20.02 -22.79
C ILE A 123 -4.28 19.63 -22.25
N THR A 124 -5.28 20.45 -22.55
CA THR A 124 -6.68 20.21 -22.18
C THR A 124 -7.56 20.16 -23.41
N PHE A 125 -8.32 19.09 -23.58
CA PHE A 125 -9.34 18.97 -24.63
C PHE A 125 -10.56 18.21 -24.08
N LYS A 126 -11.75 18.80 -24.23
CA LYS A 126 -12.95 18.33 -23.54
C LYS A 126 -12.67 18.24 -22.03
N THR A 127 -12.84 17.06 -21.44
CA THR A 127 -12.52 16.75 -20.03
C THR A 127 -11.13 16.12 -19.86
N CYS A 128 -10.38 15.88 -20.94
CA CYS A 128 -9.08 15.21 -20.87
C CYS A 128 -7.99 16.24 -20.62
N LYS A 129 -7.29 16.12 -19.49
CA LYS A 129 -6.15 16.96 -19.12
C LYS A 129 -4.90 16.09 -19.03
N THR A 130 -3.82 16.50 -19.69
CA THR A 130 -2.51 15.83 -19.65
C THR A 130 -1.39 16.86 -19.67
N PHE A 131 -0.17 16.42 -19.39
CA PHE A 131 1.02 17.26 -19.35
C PHE A 131 2.02 16.79 -20.40
N ASP A 132 2.55 17.72 -21.19
CA ASP A 132 3.64 17.46 -22.11
C ASP A 132 4.94 18.10 -21.64
N SER A 133 5.79 17.26 -21.05
CA SER A 133 7.10 17.66 -20.53
C SER A 133 8.07 18.03 -21.65
N GLU A 134 8.72 19.19 -21.49
CA GLU A 134 9.86 19.61 -22.31
C GLU A 134 11.09 18.73 -22.05
N ASP A 135 11.25 18.22 -20.83
CA ASP A 135 12.36 17.32 -20.49
C ASP A 135 12.04 15.88 -20.95
N ILE A 136 12.91 15.31 -21.79
CA ILE A 136 12.80 13.95 -22.32
C ILE A 136 13.21 12.86 -21.35
N ASN A 137 13.95 13.22 -20.29
CA ASN A 137 14.37 12.28 -19.26
C ASN A 137 13.30 12.14 -18.16
N GLN A 138 12.34 13.06 -18.12
CA GLN A 138 11.25 13.00 -17.17
C GLN A 138 10.03 12.36 -17.83
N GLU A 139 9.64 11.18 -17.34
CA GLU A 139 8.38 10.52 -17.68
C GLU A 139 7.17 11.21 -17.00
N LEU A 140 7.26 12.53 -16.77
CA LEU A 140 6.16 13.32 -16.22
C LEU A 140 4.98 13.31 -17.19
N GLY A 141 3.79 13.05 -16.65
CA GLY A 141 2.58 12.91 -17.44
C GLY A 141 2.45 11.57 -18.18
N MET A 142 3.37 10.61 -17.98
CA MET A 142 3.21 9.23 -18.43
C MET A 142 2.70 8.36 -17.28
N VAL A 143 1.93 7.31 -17.59
CA VAL A 143 1.43 6.38 -16.57
C VAL A 143 2.61 5.64 -15.93
N ALA A 144 2.69 5.69 -14.60
CA ALA A 144 3.79 5.10 -13.85
C ALA A 144 3.87 3.57 -14.02
N LYS A 145 5.09 3.04 -14.00
CA LYS A 145 5.35 1.59 -13.99
C LYS A 145 4.64 0.92 -12.80
N GLY A 146 4.04 -0.24 -13.06
CA GLY A 146 3.31 -1.02 -12.06
C GLY A 146 1.85 -0.62 -11.85
N THR A 147 1.42 0.49 -12.45
CA THR A 147 0.02 0.93 -12.37
C THR A 147 -0.90 -0.10 -13.03
N LYS A 148 -2.03 -0.40 -12.38
CA LYS A 148 -3.06 -1.30 -12.91
C LYS A 148 -3.66 -0.73 -14.20
N CYS A 149 -3.59 -1.50 -15.29
CA CYS A 149 -4.17 -1.14 -16.60
C CYS A 149 -5.34 -2.05 -17.02
N GLY A 150 -5.57 -3.12 -16.26
CA GLY A 150 -6.66 -4.07 -16.45
C GLY A 150 -6.66 -5.09 -15.33
N ASP A 151 -7.62 -6.01 -15.33
CA ASP A 151 -7.65 -7.08 -14.36
C ASP A 151 -6.46 -8.02 -14.57
N ASN A 152 -5.72 -8.25 -13.49
CA ASN A 152 -4.46 -8.99 -13.48
C ASN A 152 -3.39 -8.45 -14.44
N LYS A 153 -3.44 -7.14 -14.76
CA LYS A 153 -2.49 -6.48 -15.66
C LYS A 153 -1.94 -5.17 -15.11
N VAL A 154 -0.68 -4.89 -15.42
CA VAL A 154 0.06 -3.70 -15.00
C VAL A 154 0.86 -3.09 -16.15
N CYS A 155 1.14 -1.80 -16.05
CA CYS A 155 1.96 -1.08 -17.01
C CYS A 155 3.45 -1.35 -16.78
N ILE A 156 4.13 -1.95 -17.76
CA ILE A 156 5.59 -2.11 -17.78
C ILE A 156 6.11 -1.60 -19.12
N ASN A 157 7.02 -0.63 -19.09
CA ASN A 157 7.59 -0.01 -20.31
C ASN A 157 6.52 0.48 -21.29
N ALA A 158 5.46 1.12 -20.79
CA ALA A 158 4.29 1.55 -21.57
C ALA A 158 3.52 0.42 -22.29
N GLU A 159 3.62 -0.82 -21.83
CA GLU A 159 2.79 -1.95 -22.28
C GLU A 159 1.93 -2.49 -21.14
N CYS A 160 0.68 -2.86 -21.45
CA CYS A 160 -0.23 -3.46 -20.49
C CYS A 160 -0.06 -4.98 -20.49
N VAL A 161 0.68 -5.48 -19.49
CA VAL A 161 1.13 -6.88 -19.42
C VAL A 161 0.56 -7.57 -18.18
N ASP A 162 0.46 -8.89 -18.23
CA ASP A 162 -0.01 -9.70 -17.09
C ASP A 162 0.92 -9.57 -15.88
N VAL A 163 0.33 -9.44 -14.68
CA VAL A 163 1.06 -9.31 -13.40
C VAL A 163 2.05 -10.46 -13.19
N GLU A 164 1.63 -11.69 -13.47
CA GLU A 164 2.48 -12.87 -13.35
C GLU A 164 3.71 -12.81 -14.27
N ARG A 165 3.51 -12.35 -15.51
CA ARG A 165 4.60 -12.17 -16.49
C ARG A 165 5.53 -11.03 -16.08
N ALA A 166 4.98 -9.96 -15.51
CA ALA A 166 5.74 -8.78 -15.11
C ALA A 166 6.68 -9.07 -13.93
N TYR A 167 6.19 -9.75 -12.90
CA TYR A 167 6.92 -9.89 -11.62
C TYR A 167 7.43 -11.28 -11.32
N LYS A 168 6.92 -12.32 -12.02
CA LYS A 168 7.30 -13.73 -11.80
C LYS A 168 7.14 -14.17 -10.33
N SER A 169 6.22 -13.54 -9.62
CA SER A 169 5.91 -13.79 -8.20
C SER A 169 4.82 -14.85 -8.00
N ALA A 170 4.34 -15.46 -9.09
CA ALA A 170 3.30 -16.49 -9.05
C ALA A 170 3.67 -17.61 -8.07
N ASN A 171 2.69 -18.03 -7.28
CA ASN A 171 2.78 -19.10 -6.29
C ASN A 171 3.73 -18.85 -5.11
N CYS A 172 4.35 -17.67 -4.97
CA CYS A 172 5.25 -17.43 -3.84
C CYS A 172 4.52 -17.58 -2.50
N SER A 173 3.38 -16.92 -2.35
CA SER A 173 2.56 -17.01 -1.13
C SER A 173 2.08 -18.44 -0.83
N TRP A 174 1.90 -19.29 -1.84
CA TRP A 174 1.50 -20.70 -1.65
C TRP A 174 2.64 -21.60 -1.16
N LYS A 175 3.90 -21.17 -1.32
CA LYS A 175 5.06 -21.89 -0.77
C LYS A 175 5.29 -21.56 0.70
N CYS A 176 4.71 -20.47 1.18
CA CYS A 176 4.81 -20.06 2.57
C CYS A 176 3.88 -20.92 3.45
N LYS A 177 4.43 -21.49 4.51
CA LYS A 177 3.71 -22.36 5.46
C LYS A 177 3.22 -21.56 6.67
N GLY A 178 2.21 -22.08 7.34
CA GLY A 178 1.66 -21.45 8.55
C GLY A 178 1.21 -20.02 8.28
N HIS A 179 1.51 -19.13 9.22
CA HIS A 179 1.16 -17.72 9.16
C HIS A 179 2.33 -16.92 8.58
N ALA A 180 2.74 -17.26 7.36
CA ALA A 180 3.82 -16.58 6.64
C ALA A 180 3.32 -15.89 5.38
N VAL A 181 4.00 -14.80 5.02
CA VAL A 181 3.74 -13.99 3.83
C VAL A 181 4.99 -13.92 2.98
N CYS A 182 4.81 -13.91 1.66
CA CYS A 182 5.91 -13.76 0.73
C CYS A 182 6.33 -12.29 0.63
N ASP A 183 7.63 -12.05 0.81
CA ASP A 183 8.26 -10.74 0.64
C ASP A 183 8.73 -10.51 -0.81
N HIS A 184 9.27 -9.32 -1.07
CA HIS A 184 9.79 -8.93 -2.37
C HIS A 184 11.03 -9.70 -2.84
N GLU A 185 11.73 -10.40 -1.95
CA GLU A 185 12.84 -11.29 -2.29
C GLU A 185 12.40 -12.73 -2.55
N LEU A 186 11.09 -12.97 -2.59
CA LEU A 186 10.49 -14.30 -2.74
C LEU A 186 10.79 -15.23 -1.56
N GLN A 187 11.03 -14.65 -0.38
CA GLN A 187 11.22 -15.36 0.87
C GLN A 187 9.96 -15.27 1.74
N CYS A 188 9.79 -16.23 2.64
CA CYS A 188 8.64 -16.27 3.54
C CYS A 188 8.99 -15.62 4.88
N GLN A 189 8.25 -14.59 5.24
CA GLN A 189 8.34 -13.91 6.53
C GLN A 189 7.11 -14.27 7.37
N CYS A 190 7.31 -14.64 8.64
CA CYS A 190 6.17 -14.82 9.55
C CYS A 190 5.41 -13.51 9.72
N GLN A 191 4.09 -13.59 9.81
CA GLN A 191 3.26 -12.46 10.17
C GLN A 191 3.55 -12.01 11.60
N GLU A 192 3.23 -10.76 11.91
CA GLU A 192 3.31 -10.26 13.28
C GLU A 192 2.54 -11.18 14.23
N GLY A 193 3.15 -11.51 15.36
CA GLY A 193 2.57 -12.45 16.33
C GLY A 193 2.99 -13.91 16.12
N TRP A 194 3.74 -14.24 15.07
CA TRP A 194 4.17 -15.60 14.75
C TRP A 194 5.69 -15.74 14.70
N MET A 195 6.22 -16.90 15.11
CA MET A 195 7.67 -17.14 15.18
C MET A 195 8.18 -18.13 14.11
N PRO A 196 9.37 -17.88 13.52
CA PRO A 196 10.08 -18.86 12.69
C PRO A 196 10.42 -20.15 13.46
N PRO A 197 10.70 -21.28 12.77
CA PRO A 197 10.82 -21.43 11.32
C PRO A 197 9.49 -21.68 10.59
N ASP A 198 8.50 -22.28 11.23
CA ASP A 198 7.27 -22.76 10.57
C ASP A 198 6.09 -21.77 10.64
N CYS A 199 6.25 -20.66 11.38
CA CYS A 199 5.22 -19.63 11.56
C CYS A 199 3.88 -20.18 12.11
N ASP A 200 3.95 -21.22 12.96
CA ASP A 200 2.79 -21.88 13.60
C ASP A 200 2.73 -21.65 15.12
N GLY A 201 3.83 -21.18 15.71
CA GLY A 201 3.88 -20.78 17.12
C GLY A 201 3.52 -19.30 17.31
N SER A 202 2.56 -19.01 18.18
CA SER A 202 2.25 -17.62 18.57
C SER A 202 3.30 -17.06 19.54
N SER A 203 3.82 -15.87 19.25
CA SER A 203 4.72 -15.11 20.14
C SER A 203 4.03 -14.66 21.44
N ALA A 204 2.70 -14.66 21.49
CA ALA A 204 1.90 -14.31 22.68
C ALA A 204 1.91 -15.40 23.76
N ARG A 205 2.25 -16.66 23.43
CA ARG A 205 2.28 -17.76 24.42
C ARG A 205 3.35 -17.61 25.50
N LEU A 206 4.32 -16.70 25.32
CA LEU A 206 5.36 -16.45 26.33
C LEU A 206 4.94 -15.48 27.45
N VAL A 207 3.77 -14.84 27.37
CA VAL A 207 3.28 -13.94 28.44
C VAL A 207 2.53 -14.71 29.54
N PHE A 208 1.94 -15.88 29.23
CA PHE A 208 1.15 -16.65 30.21
C PHE A 208 1.91 -17.81 30.90
N SER A 209 3.13 -18.14 30.50
CA SER A 209 3.93 -19.21 31.14
C SER A 209 4.84 -18.74 32.29
N ARG A 210 4.77 -17.47 32.72
CA ARG A 210 5.54 -16.96 33.87
C ARG A 210 4.71 -16.72 35.15
N LEU A 211 3.60 -17.44 35.32
CA LEU A 211 2.84 -17.47 36.58
C LEU A 211 2.85 -18.83 37.30
N LEU A 212 3.64 -19.80 36.82
CA LEU A 212 3.78 -21.11 37.45
C LEU A 212 5.25 -21.44 37.68
N CYS A 213 5.88 -20.79 38.66
CA CYS A 213 7.05 -21.30 39.39
C CYS A 213 7.40 -20.37 40.56
N CYS A 214 6.47 -20.19 41.49
CA CYS A 214 6.82 -19.86 42.88
C CYS A 214 5.97 -20.76 43.77
N GLY A 215 6.63 -21.68 44.47
CA GLY A 215 6.07 -22.35 45.65
C GLY A 215 5.57 -23.77 45.44
N TRP A 216 6.48 -24.75 45.39
CA TRP A 216 6.20 -26.00 46.10
C TRP A 216 6.52 -25.75 47.58
N GLY A 217 5.47 -25.47 48.34
CA GLY A 217 5.56 -25.20 49.77
C GLY A 217 4.22 -24.72 50.33
N ALA A 218 3.34 -25.68 50.63
CA ALA A 218 2.16 -25.59 51.49
C ALA A 218 0.95 -24.70 51.04
N VAL A 219 -0.14 -25.39 50.70
CA VAL A 219 -1.55 -24.93 50.81
C VAL A 219 -1.88 -24.84 52.32
N PRO A 220 -2.62 -23.83 52.88
CA PRO A 220 -4.05 -23.69 52.59
C PRO A 220 -4.73 -22.31 52.76
N ARG A 221 -5.68 -22.02 51.86
CA ARG A 221 -7.13 -21.73 52.13
C ARG A 221 -7.72 -20.89 50.98
N GLY A 222 -8.84 -21.38 50.42
CA GLY A 222 -9.74 -20.60 49.55
C GLY A 222 -9.57 -20.85 48.05
N CYS A 223 -10.07 -21.98 47.56
CA CYS A 223 -10.29 -22.19 46.13
C CYS A 223 -11.73 -21.72 45.81
N HIS A 224 -11.87 -20.58 45.13
CA HIS A 224 -13.13 -20.25 44.44
C HIS A 224 -12.95 -20.55 42.95
N ILE A 225 -13.65 -21.61 42.51
CA ILE A 225 -13.89 -21.91 41.11
C ILE A 225 -15.00 -20.97 40.62
N CYS A 226 -14.74 -20.20 39.56
CA CYS A 226 -15.73 -19.78 38.57
C CYS A 226 -14.97 -19.79 37.23
N GLY A 227 -15.29 -20.58 36.21
CA GLY A 227 -16.61 -20.99 35.76
C GLY A 227 -16.95 -20.21 34.50
N GLY A 228 -16.70 -20.81 33.33
CA GLY A 228 -17.47 -20.63 32.09
C GLY A 228 -17.43 -19.28 31.37
N CYS A 229 -17.00 -19.31 30.11
CA CYS A 229 -17.57 -18.45 29.07
C CYS A 229 -19.08 -18.72 28.95
N HIS A 230 -19.94 -17.69 28.96
CA HIS A 230 -21.17 -17.66 28.16
C HIS A 230 -21.72 -16.24 27.97
N SER A 231 -22.40 -16.09 26.85
CA SER A 231 -22.79 -14.89 26.12
C SER A 231 -24.09 -14.23 26.60
N ASN A 232 -24.22 -12.94 26.26
CA ASN A 232 -25.44 -12.13 26.03
C ASN A 232 -26.38 -11.80 27.21
N ALA A 233 -26.48 -10.51 27.59
CA ALA A 233 -27.44 -9.54 27.03
C ALA A 233 -27.60 -8.26 27.89
N ALA A 234 -27.44 -7.11 27.24
CA ALA A 234 -28.07 -5.79 27.43
C ALA A 234 -28.39 -5.21 28.83
N SER A 235 -27.85 -4.03 29.12
CA SER A 235 -28.66 -2.86 29.51
C SER A 235 -27.90 -1.53 29.31
N GLU A 236 -28.54 -0.64 28.57
CA GLU A 236 -28.52 0.83 28.61
C GLU A 236 -27.29 1.56 29.18
N HIS A 237 -26.41 2.05 28.28
CA HIS A 237 -26.06 3.47 28.18
C HIS A 237 -25.09 3.71 26.99
N GLN A 238 -25.66 3.72 25.78
CA GLN A 238 -25.10 4.48 24.66
C GLN A 238 -26.00 5.70 24.45
N ARG A 239 -25.49 6.89 24.80
CA ARG A 239 -25.62 8.16 24.07
C ARG A 239 -25.25 9.34 24.96
N LYS A 240 -24.15 10.01 24.61
CA LYS A 240 -23.88 11.47 24.64
C LYS A 240 -22.44 11.77 25.02
N ALA A 241 -21.63 12.05 24.00
CA ALA A 241 -20.49 12.96 24.08
C ALA A 241 -20.16 13.41 22.66
N GLU A 242 -21.10 14.13 22.04
CA GLU A 242 -20.77 15.05 20.95
C GLU A 242 -19.99 16.22 21.57
N GLN A 243 -18.81 16.47 21.02
CA GLN A 243 -17.93 17.57 21.39
C GLN A 243 -18.65 18.90 21.12
N SER A 244 -18.80 19.74 22.15
CA SER A 244 -19.37 21.10 22.03
C SER A 244 -18.32 22.07 21.45
N PRO A 245 -18.72 23.01 20.58
CA PRO A 245 -17.83 23.99 19.94
C PRO A 245 -17.18 25.02 20.87
N GLU A 246 -17.62 25.14 22.12
CA GLU A 246 -17.13 26.13 23.07
C GLU A 246 -15.74 25.78 23.66
N ALA A 247 -15.36 24.50 23.73
CA ALA A 247 -14.05 24.08 24.27
C ALA A 247 -12.87 24.36 23.31
N VAL A 248 -13.14 24.54 22.02
CA VAL A 248 -12.12 24.87 21.00
C VAL A 248 -11.77 26.37 21.03
N LYS A 249 -12.69 27.23 21.49
CA LYS A 249 -12.44 28.67 21.61
C LYS A 249 -11.49 29.04 22.76
N GLU A 250 -11.46 28.25 23.84
CA GLU A 250 -10.59 28.50 25.00
C GLU A 250 -9.14 28.07 24.76
N LEU A 251 -8.92 27.10 23.85
CA LEU A 251 -7.59 26.64 23.43
C LEU A 251 -6.89 27.57 22.42
N LEU A 252 -7.65 28.37 21.66
CA LEU A 252 -7.11 29.29 20.65
C LEU A 252 -6.76 30.69 21.20
N SER A 253 -7.20 31.07 22.41
CA SER A 253 -6.84 32.36 23.02
C SER A 253 -5.51 32.34 23.79
N GLN A 254 -4.79 31.20 23.79
CA GLN A 254 -3.47 31.08 24.42
C GLN A 254 -2.31 31.18 23.41
N PHE A 255 -2.59 31.42 22.13
CA PHE A 255 -1.59 31.50 21.05
C PHE A 255 -1.67 32.78 20.21
N THR A 256 -2.21 33.87 20.76
CA THR A 256 -2.09 35.23 20.21
C THR A 256 -1.65 36.21 21.26
#